data_AF-A0A6N6ZCC4-F1
#
_entry.id   AF-A0A6N6ZCC4-F1
#
_cell.length_a   1.000
_cell.length_b   1.000
_cell.length_c   1.000
_cell.angle_alpha   90.00
_cell.angle_beta   90.00
_cell.angle_gamma   90.00
#
_symmetry.space_group_name_H-M   'P 1'
#
loop_
_entity.id
_entity.type
_entity.pdbx_description
1 polymer ?
#
loop_
_entity_poly.entity_id
_entity_poly.type
_entity_poly.pdbx_seq_one_letter_code
_entity_poly.pdbx_strand_id
1 'polypeptide(L)'
;MAFWIYQRQDTTETVSFRRQRMIRLSGEEGIIAGFLRFHAQADSPWSWELPAGPLRQLATPGTGWKETEVVIELKDRTTGVYHLHRIVGLHGHSDTRDTDLVLTLCSLYQAKDRDALEAFEVPLPMDERRMLEALGLTGGLSGGTFHWCAPKMNIGAAIMPPAHRAPAPCA
;
A
#
# COMPACT_ATOMS: atom_id res chain seq x y z
N MET A 1 2.59 6.88 7.79
CA MET A 1 1.98 6.32 6.58
C MET A 1 0.49 6.21 6.83
N ALA A 2 -0.34 6.71 5.91
CA ALA A 2 -1.79 6.64 5.99
C ALA A 2 -2.35 6.16 4.66
N PHE A 3 -3.46 5.42 4.72
CA PHE A 3 -4.13 4.89 3.53
C PHE A 3 -5.54 5.48 3.47
N TRP A 4 -5.92 5.94 2.29
CA TRP A 4 -7.16 6.68 2.08
C TRP A 4 -7.89 6.16 0.86
N ILE A 5 -9.22 6.20 0.92
CA ILE A 5 -10.06 6.11 -0.27
C ILE A 5 -10.26 7.51 -0.81
N TYR A 6 -9.96 7.69 -2.09
CA TYR A 6 -10.34 8.87 -2.84
C TYR A 6 -11.46 8.51 -3.81
N GLN A 7 -12.43 9.40 -3.95
CA GLN A 7 -13.31 9.42 -5.10
C GLN A 7 -12.55 10.03 -6.27
N ARG A 8 -12.67 9.41 -7.43
CA ARG A 8 -12.03 9.78 -8.69
C ARG A 8 -13.11 10.19 -9.69
N GLN A 9 -12.94 11.36 -10.31
CA GLN A 9 -13.79 11.81 -11.38
C GLN A 9 -12.93 12.24 -12.57
N ASP A 10 -13.22 11.66 -13.74
CA ASP A 10 -12.45 11.89 -14.95
C ASP A 10 -13.15 12.98 -15.79
N THR A 11 -12.39 13.97 -16.23
CA THR A 11 -12.80 14.93 -17.27
C THR A 11 -11.99 14.70 -18.54
N THR A 12 -12.19 15.53 -19.56
CA THR A 12 -11.42 15.47 -20.81
C THR A 12 -9.96 15.89 -20.63
N GLU A 13 -9.66 16.71 -19.62
CA GLU A 13 -8.34 17.36 -19.45
C GLU A 13 -7.65 16.95 -18.15
N THR A 14 -8.42 16.61 -17.12
CA THR A 14 -7.92 16.33 -15.78
C THR A 14 -8.64 15.16 -15.14
N VAL A 15 -8.01 14.57 -14.13
CA VAL A 15 -8.62 13.64 -13.19
C VAL A 15 -8.66 14.31 -11.82
N SER A 16 -9.85 14.48 -11.27
CA SER A 16 -10.02 15.03 -9.93
C SER A 16 -10.14 13.92 -8.89
N PHE A 17 -9.55 14.18 -7.73
CA PHE A 17 -9.52 13.28 -6.59
C PHE A 17 -10.07 14.00 -5.38
N ARG A 18 -11.02 13.38 -4.67
CA ARG A 18 -11.56 13.88 -3.41
C ARG A 18 -11.48 12.83 -2.32
N ARG A 19 -10.83 13.14 -1.21
CA ARG A 19 -10.67 12.25 -0.06
C ARG A 19 -12.03 11.90 0.52
N GLN A 20 -12.22 10.63 0.88
CA GLN A 20 -13.47 10.11 1.44
C GLN A 20 -13.27 9.65 2.88
N ARG A 21 -12.46 8.61 3.06
CA ARG A 21 -12.21 8.02 4.39
C ARG A 21 -10.86 7.36 4.47
N MET A 22 -10.32 7.29 5.68
CA MET A 22 -9.12 6.51 5.98
C MET A 22 -9.47 5.03 5.99
N ILE A 23 -8.55 4.19 5.50
CA ILE A 23 -8.63 2.74 5.65
C ILE A 23 -7.43 2.23 6.44
N ARG A 24 -7.64 1.09 7.09
CA ARG A 24 -6.56 0.34 7.73
C ARG A 24 -6.19 -0.81 6.81
N LEU A 25 -4.93 -0.86 6.39
CA LEU A 25 -4.42 -2.03 5.69
C LEU A 25 -4.09 -3.15 6.67
N SER A 26 -3.55 -2.82 7.86
CA SER A 26 -3.17 -3.77 8.91
C SER A 26 -4.13 -3.69 10.11
N GLY A 27 -3.95 -4.57 11.08
CA GLY A 27 -4.78 -4.69 12.28
C GLY A 27 -5.91 -5.70 12.10
N GLU A 28 -6.72 -5.87 13.14
CA GLU A 28 -7.86 -6.81 13.14
C GLU A 28 -8.92 -6.47 12.08
N GLU A 29 -9.11 -5.17 11.84
CA GLU A 29 -9.99 -4.62 10.80
C GLU A 29 -9.21 -4.27 9.52
N GLY A 30 -7.94 -4.68 9.43
CA GLY A 30 -7.07 -4.40 8.31
C GLY A 30 -7.51 -5.15 7.07
N ILE A 31 -7.66 -4.48 5.92
CA ILE A 31 -8.18 -5.14 4.72
C ILE A 31 -7.31 -6.34 4.31
N ILE A 32 -6.01 -6.34 4.62
CA ILE A 32 -5.10 -7.44 4.26
C ILE A 32 -5.33 -8.68 5.13
N ALA A 33 -5.81 -8.54 6.37
CA ALA A 33 -6.05 -9.66 7.28
C ALA A 33 -7.07 -10.66 6.70
N GLY A 34 -8.02 -10.15 5.90
CA GLY A 34 -8.95 -10.97 5.14
C GLY A 34 -8.31 -11.81 4.03
N PHE A 35 -7.11 -11.44 3.56
CA PHE A 35 -6.38 -12.13 2.48
C PHE A 35 -5.28 -13.03 3.00
N LEU A 36 -4.82 -12.80 4.23
CA LEU A 36 -3.93 -13.72 4.92
C LEU A 36 -4.70 -15.02 5.17
N ARG A 37 -4.29 -16.04 4.44
CA ARG A 37 -4.82 -17.38 4.51
C ARG A 37 -3.63 -18.32 4.48
N PHE A 38 -3.72 -19.41 5.21
CA PHE A 38 -2.91 -20.59 4.93
C PHE A 38 -3.42 -21.18 3.61
N HIS A 39 -3.13 -20.51 2.49
CA HIS A 39 -3.62 -20.92 1.19
C HIS A 39 -2.48 -21.57 0.43
N ALA A 40 -2.35 -22.87 0.63
CA ALA A 40 -1.46 -23.73 -0.12
C ALA A 40 -1.84 -23.79 -1.60
N GLN A 41 -1.34 -22.85 -2.40
CA GLN A 41 -0.92 -23.25 -3.75
C GLN A 41 0.30 -24.15 -3.58
N ALA A 42 0.32 -25.29 -4.26
CA ALA A 42 1.24 -26.41 -3.99
C ALA A 42 2.73 -25.99 -3.92
N ASP A 43 3.09 -24.91 -4.63
CA ASP A 43 4.47 -24.45 -4.76
C ASP A 43 4.80 -23.20 -3.92
N SER A 44 3.79 -22.53 -3.32
CA SER A 44 4.02 -21.30 -2.52
C SER A 44 2.86 -20.98 -1.57
N PRO A 45 2.66 -21.77 -0.49
CA PRO A 45 1.49 -21.69 0.40
C PRO A 45 1.35 -20.40 1.23
N TRP A 46 2.36 -19.54 1.16
CA TRP A 46 2.53 -18.35 1.99
C TRP A 46 2.42 -17.06 1.19
N SER A 47 2.39 -17.15 -0.14
CA SER A 47 2.41 -15.98 -1.02
C SER A 47 1.00 -15.66 -1.53
N TRP A 48 0.71 -14.37 -1.67
CA TRP A 48 -0.59 -13.88 -2.12
C TRP A 48 -0.42 -12.56 -2.88
N GLU A 49 -1.42 -12.25 -3.71
CA GLU A 49 -1.45 -11.04 -4.53
C GLU A 49 -2.84 -10.42 -4.52
N LEU A 50 -2.87 -9.10 -4.48
CA LEU A 50 -4.07 -8.30 -4.56
C LEU A 50 -3.87 -7.17 -5.60
N PRO A 51 -4.31 -7.38 -6.86
CA PRO A 51 -4.18 -6.37 -7.91
C PRO A 51 -5.19 -5.22 -7.73
N ALA A 52 -5.04 -4.15 -8.51
CA ALA A 52 -5.85 -2.93 -8.41
C ALA A 52 -7.38 -3.18 -8.38
N GLY A 53 -7.89 -4.10 -9.21
CA GLY A 53 -9.32 -4.39 -9.27
C GLY A 53 -9.89 -4.89 -7.94
N PRO A 54 -9.38 -6.02 -7.41
CA PRO A 54 -9.72 -6.51 -6.07
C PRO A 54 -9.46 -5.51 -4.94
N LEU A 55 -8.37 -4.74 -4.98
CA LEU A 55 -8.09 -3.67 -4.00
C LEU A 55 -9.26 -2.66 -3.92
N ARG A 56 -9.78 -2.22 -5.06
CA ARG A 56 -10.92 -1.29 -5.13
C ARG A 56 -12.21 -1.91 -4.59
N GLN A 57 -12.45 -3.20 -4.87
CA GLN A 57 -13.66 -3.89 -4.38
C GLN A 57 -13.70 -3.97 -2.85
N LEU A 58 -12.54 -4.09 -2.21
CA LEU A 58 -12.44 -4.17 -0.74
C LEU A 58 -12.58 -2.81 -0.07
N ALA A 59 -12.10 -1.76 -0.74
CA ALA A 59 -12.23 -0.40 -0.29
C ALA A 59 -13.70 0.05 -0.17
N THR A 60 -14.56 -0.44 -1.07
CA THR A 60 -15.97 -0.04 -1.19
C THR A 60 -16.86 -1.23 -1.57
N PRO A 61 -17.19 -2.10 -0.60
CA PRO A 61 -18.07 -3.24 -0.86
C PRO A 61 -19.47 -2.80 -1.31
N GLY A 62 -19.93 -3.29 -2.47
CA GLY A 62 -21.32 -3.14 -2.92
C GLY A 62 -21.68 -1.85 -3.68
N THR A 63 -20.73 -0.94 -3.95
CA THR A 63 -20.98 0.27 -4.77
C THR A 63 -20.33 0.19 -6.16
N GLY A 64 -20.82 1.02 -7.10
CA GLY A 64 -20.32 1.13 -8.46
C GLY A 64 -18.84 1.53 -8.53
N TRP A 65 -17.99 0.51 -8.61
CA TRP A 65 -16.55 0.34 -8.84
C TRP A 65 -15.78 1.32 -9.75
N LYS A 66 -16.39 2.33 -10.37
CA LYS A 66 -15.72 3.14 -11.40
C LYS A 66 -14.97 4.36 -10.87
N GLU A 67 -15.22 4.78 -9.63
CA GLU A 67 -14.83 6.12 -9.18
C GLU A 67 -14.09 6.11 -7.83
N THR A 68 -13.40 5.03 -7.44
CA THR A 68 -12.62 5.04 -6.20
C THR A 68 -11.22 4.47 -6.35
N GLU A 69 -10.28 5.06 -5.62
CA GLU A 69 -8.87 4.70 -5.65
C GLU A 69 -8.32 4.61 -4.23
N VAL A 70 -7.48 3.60 -3.99
CA VAL A 70 -6.72 3.48 -2.75
C VAL A 70 -5.42 4.26 -2.90
N VAL A 71 -5.23 5.26 -2.05
CA VAL A 71 -4.09 6.17 -2.08
C VAL A 71 -3.30 6.05 -0.77
N ILE A 72 -1.98 5.93 -0.90
CA ILE A 72 -1.04 6.01 0.22
C ILE A 72 -0.52 7.45 0.33
N GLU A 73 -0.57 7.97 1.56
CA GLU A 73 0.01 9.25 1.95
C GLU A 73 1.35 9.00 2.67
N LEU A 74 2.42 9.47 2.04
CA LEU A 74 3.78 9.45 2.57
C LEU A 74 4.22 10.88 2.88
N LYS A 75 4.79 11.11 4.06
CA LYS A 75 5.37 12.40 4.44
C LYS A 75 6.87 12.29 4.49
N ASP A 76 7.56 13.05 3.66
CA ASP A 76 9.00 13.22 3.76
C ASP A 76 9.33 14.00 5.03
N ARG A 77 10.13 13.38 5.91
CA ARG A 77 10.52 13.97 7.20
C ARG A 77 11.50 15.13 7.05
N THR A 78 12.26 15.16 5.96
CA THR A 78 13.31 16.15 5.69
C THR A 78 12.69 17.41 5.08
N THR A 79 11.85 17.25 4.07
CA THR A 79 11.26 18.37 3.33
C THR A 79 9.89 18.78 3.86
N GLY A 80 9.23 17.91 4.63
CA GLY A 80 7.86 18.10 5.09
C GLY A 80 6.80 17.89 4.01
N VAL A 81 7.21 17.57 2.77
CA VAL A 81 6.32 17.37 1.62
C VAL A 81 5.52 16.07 1.80
N TYR A 82 4.24 16.15 1.47
CA TYR A 82 3.35 15.00 1.36
C TYR A 82 3.35 14.51 -0.08
N HIS A 83 3.50 13.20 -0.25
CA HIS A 83 3.43 12.50 -1.52
C HIS A 83 2.23 11.56 -1.49
N LEU A 84 1.36 11.69 -2.49
CA LEU A 84 0.22 10.81 -2.70
C LEU A 84 0.53 9.87 -3.85
N HIS A 85 0.40 8.57 -3.58
CA HIS A 85 0.55 7.54 -4.60
C HIS A 85 -0.68 6.63 -4.63
N ARG A 86 -1.13 6.28 -5.83
CA ARG A 86 -2.15 5.26 -6.05
C ARG A 86 -1.54 3.89 -5.84
N ILE A 87 -2.19 3.04 -5.05
CA ILE A 87 -1.82 1.63 -4.95
C ILE A 87 -2.44 0.88 -6.14
N VAL A 88 -1.60 0.28 -6.97
CA VAL A 88 -2.04 -0.49 -8.16
C VAL A 88 -1.87 -1.99 -8.00
N GLY A 89 -1.14 -2.42 -6.99
CA GLY A 89 -0.96 -3.82 -6.65
C GLY A 89 -0.32 -3.98 -5.29
N LEU A 90 -0.61 -5.09 -4.66
CA LEU A 90 -0.03 -5.50 -3.39
C LEU A 90 0.33 -6.98 -3.51
N HIS A 91 1.59 -7.31 -3.29
CA HIS A 91 2.08 -8.67 -3.22
C HIS A 91 2.58 -8.93 -1.81
N GLY A 92 2.39 -10.13 -1.30
CA GLY A 92 2.82 -10.45 0.04
C GLY A 92 3.26 -11.88 0.20
N HIS A 93 4.08 -12.09 1.22
CA HIS A 93 4.48 -13.38 1.74
C HIS A 93 4.29 -13.37 3.26
N SER A 94 3.58 -14.37 3.80
CA SER A 94 3.25 -14.44 5.21
C SER A 94 3.65 -15.78 5.79
N ASP A 95 4.44 -15.75 6.85
CA ASP A 95 4.74 -16.94 7.64
C ASP A 95 3.90 -16.97 8.92
N THR A 96 4.32 -17.73 9.94
CA THR A 96 3.59 -17.81 11.22
C THR A 96 3.61 -16.49 12.00
N ARG A 97 4.70 -15.72 11.91
CA ARG A 97 4.97 -14.58 12.78
C ARG A 97 4.93 -13.24 12.06
N ASP A 98 5.38 -13.21 10.81
CA ASP A 98 5.61 -11.98 10.07
C ASP A 98 4.98 -12.04 8.68
N THR A 99 4.69 -10.85 8.14
CA THR A 99 4.20 -10.69 6.78
C THR A 99 5.04 -9.63 6.06
N ASP A 100 5.67 -10.01 4.96
CA ASP A 100 6.37 -9.11 4.06
C ASP A 100 5.47 -8.73 2.89
N LEU A 101 5.49 -7.45 2.53
CA LEU A 101 4.64 -6.85 1.51
C LEU A 101 5.47 -6.05 0.51
N VAL A 102 5.07 -6.10 -0.75
CA VAL A 102 5.53 -5.20 -1.81
C VAL A 102 4.32 -4.47 -2.38
N LEU A 103 4.32 -3.15 -2.25
CA LEU A 103 3.34 -2.25 -2.86
C LEU A 103 3.84 -1.82 -4.23
N THR A 104 2.99 -1.94 -5.24
CA THR A 104 3.19 -1.26 -6.53
C THR A 104 2.41 0.04 -6.51
N LEU A 105 3.10 1.15 -6.70
CA LEU A 105 2.58 2.50 -6.53
C LEU A 105 2.73 3.33 -7.82
N CYS A 106 1.75 4.17 -8.14
CA CYS A 106 1.85 5.21 -9.16
C CYS A 106 1.74 6.58 -8.50
N SER A 107 2.66 7.49 -8.80
CA SER A 107 2.64 8.85 -8.25
C SER A 107 1.44 9.64 -8.75
N LEU A 108 0.74 10.33 -7.84
CA LEU A 108 -0.41 11.17 -8.18
C LEU A 108 -0.10 12.65 -7.96
N TYR A 109 0.31 13.01 -6.75
CA TYR A 109 0.33 14.41 -6.34
C TYR A 109 1.35 14.65 -5.22
N GLN A 110 1.89 15.86 -5.15
CA GLN A 110 2.78 16.30 -4.09
C GLN A 110 2.32 17.65 -3.55
N ALA A 111 2.26 17.79 -2.23
CA ALA A 111 1.83 19.03 -1.59
C ALA A 111 2.67 19.35 -0.35
N LYS A 112 2.92 20.63 -0.11
CA LYS A 112 3.52 21.10 1.15
C LYS A 112 2.48 21.29 2.25
N ASP A 113 1.25 21.60 1.85
CA ASP A 113 0.13 21.78 2.74
C ASP A 113 -0.70 20.50 2.81
N ARG A 114 -1.17 20.16 4.02
CA ARG A 114 -2.01 18.99 4.26
C ARG A 114 -3.44 19.21 3.75
N ASP A 115 -3.92 20.46 3.74
CA ASP A 115 -5.28 20.78 3.30
C ASP A 115 -5.46 20.55 1.80
N ALA A 116 -4.38 20.73 1.02
CA ALA A 116 -4.33 20.42 -0.40
C ALA A 116 -4.44 18.91 -0.71
N LEU A 117 -4.40 18.04 0.30
CA LEU A 117 -4.61 16.61 0.12
C LEU A 117 -6.09 16.24 0.16
N GLU A 118 -6.98 17.11 0.62
CA GLU A 118 -8.42 16.82 0.72
C GLU A 118 -9.06 16.70 -0.66
N ALA A 119 -8.67 17.56 -1.60
CA ALA A 119 -9.04 17.48 -2.99
C ALA A 119 -7.93 18.06 -3.89
N PHE A 120 -7.66 17.39 -5.01
CA PHE A 120 -6.66 17.82 -5.99
C PHE A 120 -7.01 17.32 -7.39
N GLU A 121 -6.36 17.89 -8.39
CA GLU A 121 -6.50 17.49 -9.80
C GLU A 121 -5.14 17.11 -10.38
N VAL A 122 -5.15 16.12 -11.27
CA VAL A 122 -3.98 15.67 -12.01
C VAL A 122 -4.27 15.84 -13.51
N PRO A 123 -3.41 16.50 -14.29
CA PRO A 123 -3.62 16.65 -15.72
C PRO A 123 -3.51 15.30 -16.45
N LEU A 124 -4.23 15.16 -17.56
CA LEU A 124 -4.10 14.03 -18.47
C LEU A 124 -2.99 14.27 -19.52
N PRO A 125 -2.24 13.22 -19.92
CA PRO A 125 -2.26 11.88 -19.35
C PRO A 125 -1.59 11.84 -17.97
N MET A 126 -2.14 11.03 -17.05
CA MET A 126 -1.51 10.83 -15.75
C MET A 126 -0.15 10.15 -15.89
N ASP A 127 0.78 10.47 -14.99
CA ASP A 127 2.05 9.75 -14.92
C ASP A 127 1.81 8.29 -14.49
N GLU A 128 2.13 7.35 -15.38
CA GLU A 128 2.03 5.91 -15.12
C GLU A 128 3.31 5.30 -14.55
N ARG A 129 4.34 6.11 -14.25
CA ARG A 129 5.57 5.63 -13.63
C ARG A 129 5.26 4.87 -12.35
N ARG A 130 5.67 3.61 -12.34
CA ARG A 130 5.50 2.70 -11.20
C ARG A 130 6.74 2.72 -10.33
N MET A 131 6.52 2.74 -9.03
CA MET A 131 7.54 2.51 -8.02
C MET A 131 7.12 1.36 -7.11
N LEU A 132 8.10 0.70 -6.51
CA LEU A 132 7.87 -0.39 -5.57
C LEU A 132 8.25 0.07 -4.16
N GLU A 133 7.45 -0.32 -3.18
CA GLU A 133 7.73 -0.05 -1.77
C GLU A 133 7.59 -1.34 -0.97
N ALA A 134 8.63 -1.72 -0.23
CA ALA A 134 8.64 -2.95 0.55
C ALA A 134 8.43 -2.66 2.04
N LEU A 135 7.44 -3.33 2.62
CA LEU A 135 7.00 -3.10 3.99
C LEU A 135 6.90 -4.43 4.73
N GLY A 136 7.23 -4.40 6.03
CA GLY A 136 7.02 -5.53 6.92
C GLY A 136 5.87 -5.27 7.88
N LEU A 137 5.18 -6.33 8.28
CA LEU A 137 4.18 -6.34 9.34
C LEU A 137 4.56 -7.38 10.39
N THR A 138 4.41 -7.01 11.67
CA THR A 138 4.34 -8.01 12.72
C THR A 138 2.95 -8.63 12.68
N GLY A 139 2.88 -9.96 12.72
CA GLY A 139 1.65 -10.73 12.54
C GLY A 139 1.71 -11.59 11.28
N GLY A 140 1.45 -12.88 11.46
CA GLY A 140 1.38 -13.88 10.40
C GLY A 140 0.15 -14.78 10.58
N LEU A 141 0.21 -15.98 10.01
CA LEU A 141 -0.94 -16.88 9.91
C LEU A 141 -1.40 -17.48 11.25
N SER A 142 -0.57 -17.50 12.31
CA SER A 142 -0.91 -18.14 13.60
C SER A 142 -1.63 -17.25 14.62
N GLY A 143 -2.03 -16.03 14.23
CA GLY A 143 -2.84 -15.13 15.05
C GLY A 143 -2.05 -14.01 15.72
N GLY A 144 -2.66 -12.83 15.76
CA GLY A 144 -2.11 -11.57 16.28
C GLY A 144 -2.66 -10.37 15.50
N THR A 145 -2.73 -9.20 16.14
CA THR A 145 -3.11 -7.95 15.45
C THR A 145 -1.95 -7.49 14.56
N PHE A 146 -2.19 -7.27 13.27
CA PHE A 146 -1.13 -6.90 12.32
C PHE A 146 -0.70 -5.45 12.49
N HIS A 147 0.59 -5.20 12.71
CA HIS A 147 1.10 -3.84 12.86
C HIS A 147 2.25 -3.57 11.91
N TRP A 148 2.30 -2.35 11.37
CA TRP A 148 3.43 -1.89 10.57
C TRP A 148 4.73 -1.97 11.38
N CYS A 149 5.68 -2.72 10.85
CA CYS A 149 7.07 -2.60 11.22
C CYS A 149 7.66 -1.33 10.61
N ALA A 150 8.85 -0.93 11.07
CA ALA A 150 9.66 0.03 10.32
C ALA A 150 9.82 -0.46 8.86
N PRO A 151 9.75 0.44 7.86
CA PRO A 151 9.98 0.08 6.47
C PRO A 151 11.31 -0.67 6.35
N LYS A 152 11.26 -1.89 5.81
CA LYS A 152 12.47 -2.71 5.64
C LYS A 152 13.33 -2.16 4.50
N MET A 153 12.71 -1.54 3.47
CA MET A 153 13.42 -1.00 2.31
C MET A 153 12.51 -0.09 1.46
N ASN A 154 13.01 1.08 1.05
CA ASN A 154 12.40 1.84 -0.05
C ASN A 154 12.97 1.28 -1.37
N ILE A 155 12.20 0.46 -2.10
CA ILE A 155 12.70 -0.22 -3.32
C ILE A 155 12.43 0.64 -4.55
N GLY A 156 13.17 1.75 -4.64
CA GLY A 156 13.00 2.77 -5.67
C GLY A 156 14.12 2.86 -6.71
N ALA A 157 14.96 1.83 -6.90
CA ALA A 157 15.81 1.56 -8.08
C ALA A 157 16.68 0.32 -7.76
N ALA A 158 16.45 -0.80 -8.45
CA ALA A 158 17.32 -1.99 -8.57
C ALA A 158 18.14 -2.49 -7.35
N ILE A 159 17.71 -3.67 -6.84
CA ILE A 159 18.46 -4.75 -6.16
C ILE A 159 19.43 -4.36 -5.02
N MET A 160 19.04 -4.72 -3.78
CA MET A 160 20.02 -5.12 -2.77
C MET A 160 19.71 -6.53 -2.25
N PRO A 161 20.71 -7.43 -2.20
CA PRO A 161 20.56 -8.71 -1.54
C PRO A 161 20.40 -8.51 -0.02
N PRO A 162 19.77 -9.46 0.67
CA PRO A 162 19.56 -9.38 2.11
C PRO A 162 20.90 -9.17 2.83
N ALA A 163 21.02 -8.08 3.58
CA ALA A 163 22.13 -7.90 4.51
C ALA A 163 22.09 -9.07 5.51
N HIS A 164 23.21 -9.80 5.58
CA HIS A 164 23.41 -10.94 6.45
C HIS A 164 22.89 -10.67 7.86
N ARG A 165 22.15 -11.66 8.40
CA ARG A 165 21.81 -11.76 9.83
C ARG A 165 23.04 -11.37 10.66
N ALA A 166 22.88 -10.39 11.55
CA ALA A 166 23.85 -10.19 12.62
C ALA A 166 23.96 -11.51 13.42
N PRO A 167 25.18 -11.95 13.78
CA PRO A 167 25.35 -13.16 14.56
C PRO A 167 24.68 -12.98 15.93
N ALA A 168 24.02 -14.04 16.40
CA ALA A 168 23.45 -14.08 17.74
C ALA A 168 24.56 -13.82 18.77
N PRO A 169 24.32 -13.01 19.82
CA PRO A 169 25.27 -12.89 20.91
C PRO A 169 25.36 -14.24 21.63
N CYS A 170 26.56 -14.82 21.64
CA CYS A 170 26.90 -15.86 22.59
C CYS A 170 27.16 -15.20 23.95
N ALA A 171 26.33 -15.54 24.94
CA ALA A 171 26.70 -15.70 26.35
C ALA A 171 25.58 -16.48 27.05
#